data_AF-A0A0Q4QVB3-F1
#
_entry.id   AF-A0A0Q4QVB3-F1
#
_cell.length_a   1.000
_cell.length_b   1.000
_cell.length_c   1.000
_cell.angle_alpha   90.00
_cell.angle_beta   90.00
_cell.angle_gamma   90.00
#
_symmetry.space_group_name_H-M   'P 1'
#
loop_
_entity.id
_entity.type
_entity.pdbx_description
1 polymer ?
#
loop_
_entity_poly.entity_id
_entity_poly.type
_entity_poly.pdbx_seq_one_letter_code
_entity_poly.pdbx_strand_id
1 'polypeptide(L)'
;MPAMPAIVLLTLLFLLPDSASAQVYKCKGKSGETAYSEHPCDASAQPMKLRDERPAASPPPMMESAPQESSPLRESDAAPAPAAALDRSAERECIANATASIYGPSNDRVATYQQQMTMLNEQFGNATDAQRSDALQARMVNLRRAISREHAYAHEQVNAARRRCVEQYRAATP
;
A
#
# COMPACT_ATOMS: atom_id res chain seq x y z
N MET A 1 39.67 34.44 -7.51
CA MET A 1 39.50 32.97 -7.45
C MET A 1 37.99 32.65 -7.45
N PRO A 2 37.35 32.46 -8.61
CA PRO A 2 35.91 32.16 -8.67
C PRO A 2 35.71 30.64 -8.82
N ALA A 3 35.83 29.89 -7.72
CA ALA A 3 35.61 28.43 -7.72
C ALA A 3 34.42 27.99 -6.84
N MET A 4 33.80 28.92 -6.11
CA MET A 4 32.73 28.62 -5.16
C MET A 4 31.38 28.19 -5.79
N PRO A 5 30.87 28.77 -6.90
CA PRO A 5 29.55 28.38 -7.40
C PRO A 5 29.56 27.02 -8.10
N ALA A 6 30.71 26.60 -8.65
CA ALA A 6 30.84 25.32 -9.34
C ALA A 6 30.81 24.13 -8.36
N ILE A 7 31.37 24.30 -7.16
CA ILE A 7 31.44 23.23 -6.14
C ILE A 7 30.05 22.96 -5.54
N VAL A 8 29.24 24.01 -5.32
CA VAL A 8 27.87 23.87 -4.80
C VAL A 8 26.94 23.18 -5.82
N LEU A 9 27.14 23.44 -7.11
CA LEU A 9 26.37 22.80 -8.17
C LEU A 9 26.75 21.31 -8.31
N LEU A 10 28.04 20.98 -8.16
CA LEU A 10 28.55 19.61 -8.24
C LEU A 10 28.12 18.75 -7.05
N THR A 11 28.06 19.33 -5.84
CA THR A 11 27.56 18.62 -4.67
C THR A 11 26.07 18.34 -4.77
N LEU A 12 25.26 19.27 -5.30
CA LEU A 12 23.81 19.04 -5.50
C LEU A 12 23.51 17.88 -6.46
N LEU A 13 24.36 17.67 -7.46
CA LEU A 13 24.26 16.58 -8.45
C LEU A 13 24.55 15.18 -7.86
N PHE A 14 25.25 15.10 -6.72
CA PHE A 14 25.57 13.83 -6.05
C PHE A 14 24.48 13.38 -5.05
N LEU A 15 23.44 14.18 -4.80
CA LEU A 15 22.30 13.81 -3.95
C LEU A 15 21.11 13.22 -4.72
N LEU A 16 21.22 13.00 -6.05
CA LEU A 16 20.17 12.29 -6.78
C LEU A 16 20.23 10.79 -6.45
N PRO A 17 19.11 10.16 -6.06
CA PRO A 17 19.06 8.73 -5.81
C PRO A 17 19.33 7.96 -7.11
N ASP A 18 20.48 7.31 -7.15
CA ASP A 18 20.94 6.45 -8.24
C ASP A 18 20.30 5.07 -8.10
N SER A 19 19.09 4.89 -8.64
CA SER A 19 18.54 3.58 -9.07
C SER A 19 17.08 3.69 -9.52
N ALA A 20 16.85 4.37 -10.66
CA ALA A 20 15.69 4.04 -11.48
C ALA A 20 16.04 2.83 -12.36
N SER A 21 15.83 1.61 -11.85
CA SER A 21 15.77 0.43 -12.72
C SER A 21 14.52 0.54 -13.60
N ALA A 22 14.68 1.12 -14.80
CA ALA A 22 13.60 1.20 -15.79
C ALA A 22 13.34 -0.21 -16.34
N GLN A 23 12.42 -0.93 -15.68
CA GLN A 23 11.90 -2.19 -16.20
C GLN A 23 10.91 -1.85 -17.30
N VAL A 24 11.32 -1.98 -18.56
CA VAL A 24 10.42 -1.76 -19.71
C VAL A 24 9.55 -3.01 -19.87
N TYR A 25 8.27 -2.88 -19.57
CA TYR A 25 7.27 -3.95 -19.69
C TYR A 25 6.69 -3.95 -21.10
N LYS A 26 6.66 -5.13 -21.74
CA LYS A 26 5.99 -5.31 -23.04
C LYS A 26 4.53 -5.65 -22.82
N CYS A 27 3.65 -4.70 -23.13
CA CYS A 27 2.20 -4.83 -22.99
C CYS A 27 1.58 -5.24 -24.31
N LYS A 28 0.67 -6.24 -24.29
CA LYS A 28 -0.10 -6.65 -25.46
C LYS A 28 -1.52 -6.10 -25.34
N GLY A 29 -1.88 -5.19 -26.23
CA GLY A 29 -3.22 -4.62 -26.28
C GLY A 29 -4.27 -5.63 -26.75
N LYS A 30 -5.55 -5.31 -26.53
CA LYS A 30 -6.70 -6.16 -26.90
C LYS A 30 -6.79 -6.46 -28.41
N SER A 31 -6.18 -5.62 -29.26
CA SER A 31 -6.05 -5.77 -30.71
C SER A 31 -4.89 -6.69 -31.14
N GLY A 32 -4.01 -7.10 -30.23
CA GLY A 32 -2.81 -7.89 -30.51
C GLY A 32 -1.54 -7.06 -30.74
N GLU A 33 -1.63 -5.73 -30.71
CA GLU A 33 -0.49 -4.82 -30.83
C GLU A 33 0.39 -4.85 -29.57
N THR A 34 1.72 -4.84 -29.75
CA THR A 34 2.66 -4.83 -28.64
C THR A 34 3.23 -3.44 -28.44
N ALA A 35 2.95 -2.83 -27.30
CA ALA A 35 3.48 -1.54 -26.88
C ALA A 35 4.44 -1.73 -25.71
N TYR A 36 5.52 -0.95 -25.66
CA TYR A 36 6.49 -0.98 -24.57
C TYR A 36 6.18 0.16 -23.61
N SER A 37 6.10 -0.14 -22.31
CA SER A 37 5.70 0.80 -21.25
C SER A 37 6.70 0.75 -20.10
N GLU A 38 6.99 1.91 -19.51
CA GLU A 38 7.83 2.04 -18.30
C GLU A 38 7.06 1.71 -17.00
N HIS A 39 5.75 1.42 -17.12
CA HIS A 39 4.86 1.04 -16.02
C HIS A 39 4.20 -0.32 -16.31
N PRO A 40 3.90 -1.14 -15.27
CA PRO A 40 3.27 -2.44 -15.43
C PRO A 40 1.92 -2.32 -16.15
N CYS A 41 1.65 -3.24 -17.08
CA CYS A 41 0.47 -3.20 -17.93
C CYS A 41 -0.85 -3.28 -17.13
N ASP A 42 -1.87 -2.54 -17.58
CA ASP A 42 -3.16 -2.43 -16.90
C ASP A 42 -3.92 -3.77 -16.72
N ALA A 43 -4.74 -3.82 -15.67
CA ALA A 43 -5.33 -4.98 -14.96
C ALA A 43 -6.27 -5.92 -15.75
N SER A 44 -6.22 -5.96 -17.08
CA SER A 44 -6.91 -6.98 -17.90
C SER A 44 -6.06 -8.23 -18.18
N ALA A 45 -4.85 -8.31 -17.60
CA ALA A 45 -3.94 -9.45 -17.73
C ALA A 45 -4.06 -10.42 -16.54
N GLN A 46 -4.36 -11.69 -16.81
CA GLN A 46 -4.31 -12.73 -15.79
C GLN A 46 -2.86 -13.03 -15.38
N PRO A 47 -2.58 -13.24 -14.08
CA PRO A 47 -1.22 -13.42 -13.58
C PRO A 47 -0.62 -14.75 -14.08
N MET A 48 0.31 -14.68 -15.03
CA MET A 48 1.10 -15.82 -15.51
C MET A 48 2.46 -15.83 -14.80
N LYS A 49 2.80 -16.94 -14.12
CA LYS A 49 4.07 -17.09 -13.41
C LYS A 49 5.23 -16.98 -14.38
N LEU A 50 6.13 -16.04 -14.13
CA LEU A 50 7.38 -15.89 -14.88
C LEU A 50 8.31 -17.06 -14.52
N ARG A 51 8.70 -17.80 -15.56
CA ARG A 51 9.83 -18.73 -15.53
C ARG A 51 11.10 -17.87 -15.52
N ASP A 52 11.87 -17.91 -14.44
CA ASP A 52 13.22 -17.33 -14.41
C ASP A 52 14.13 -18.16 -15.31
N GLU A 53 14.16 -17.88 -16.61
CA GLU A 53 15.29 -18.30 -17.45
C GLU A 53 15.71 -17.20 -18.41
N ARG A 54 16.97 -16.81 -18.23
CA ARG A 54 17.77 -15.95 -19.11
C ARG A 54 17.90 -16.60 -20.50
N PRO A 55 17.58 -15.91 -21.61
CA PRO A 55 17.64 -16.50 -22.93
C PRO A 55 18.99 -16.26 -23.62
N ALA A 56 19.49 -17.28 -24.33
CA ALA A 56 20.39 -17.08 -25.46
C ALA A 56 20.04 -18.05 -26.62
N ALA A 57 19.64 -17.42 -27.74
CA ALA A 57 19.70 -17.87 -29.14
C ALA A 57 18.79 -19.02 -29.66
N SER A 58 18.01 -18.69 -30.70
CA SER A 58 17.29 -19.58 -31.65
C SER A 58 18.12 -19.79 -32.95
N PRO A 59 17.75 -20.61 -33.99
CA PRO A 59 16.42 -21.19 -34.32
C PRO A 59 16.49 -22.65 -34.94
N PRO A 60 15.50 -23.20 -35.73
CA PRO A 60 14.79 -24.48 -35.45
C PRO A 60 14.97 -25.49 -36.64
N PRO A 61 14.03 -26.42 -36.98
CA PRO A 61 13.02 -27.20 -36.23
C PRO A 61 13.27 -28.72 -36.36
N MET A 62 12.81 -29.61 -35.47
CA MET A 62 12.41 -31.00 -35.82
C MET A 62 11.54 -31.62 -34.71
N MET A 63 10.46 -32.27 -35.17
CA MET A 63 9.74 -33.44 -34.66
C MET A 63 10.03 -34.00 -33.25
N GLU A 64 8.96 -34.64 -32.74
CA GLU A 64 8.99 -35.89 -31.96
C GLU A 64 8.65 -35.76 -30.46
N SER A 65 7.40 -36.14 -30.19
CA SER A 65 6.94 -37.04 -29.13
C SER A 65 7.40 -36.85 -27.68
N ALA A 66 6.39 -36.82 -26.81
CA ALA A 66 6.47 -36.93 -25.35
C ALA A 66 7.33 -38.13 -24.90
N PRO A 67 7.75 -38.13 -23.63
CA PRO A 67 6.90 -38.80 -22.65
C PRO A 67 6.65 -37.98 -21.38
N GLN A 68 5.47 -38.22 -20.81
CA GLN A 68 5.11 -37.88 -19.44
C GLN A 68 6.17 -38.44 -18.49
N GLU A 69 6.98 -37.56 -17.91
CA GLU A 69 7.78 -37.91 -16.75
C GLU A 69 6.85 -37.89 -15.54
N SER A 70 6.34 -39.07 -15.23
CA SER A 70 5.77 -39.44 -13.95
C SER A 70 6.74 -39.02 -12.85
N SER A 71 6.48 -37.88 -12.22
CA SER A 71 7.21 -37.45 -11.02
C SER A 71 6.68 -38.27 -9.84
N PRO A 72 7.44 -39.23 -9.30
CA PRO A 72 7.03 -40.04 -8.18
C PRO A 72 7.51 -39.33 -6.92
N LEU A 73 6.85 -38.23 -6.52
CA LEU A 73 6.97 -37.63 -5.18
C LEU A 73 5.94 -36.50 -5.01
N ARG A 74 4.65 -36.83 -5.14
CA ARG A 74 3.56 -36.07 -4.51
C ARG A 74 2.63 -36.99 -3.72
N GLU A 75 3.23 -38.01 -3.11
CA GLU A 75 2.70 -38.61 -1.90
C GLU A 75 3.43 -37.92 -0.74
N SER A 76 3.03 -36.69 -0.44
CA SER A 76 3.36 -36.04 0.82
C SER A 76 2.04 -35.73 1.47
N ASP A 77 1.64 -36.70 2.29
CA ASP A 77 0.70 -36.60 3.39
C ASP A 77 -0.42 -35.57 3.24
N ALA A 78 -1.60 -36.12 2.99
CA ALA A 78 -2.86 -35.46 3.24
C ALA A 78 -2.95 -34.95 4.69
N ALA A 79 -2.80 -33.63 4.84
CA ALA A 79 -3.48 -32.75 5.80
C ALA A 79 -3.12 -32.88 7.31
N PRO A 80 -3.11 -31.71 8.01
CA PRO A 80 -4.36 -31.01 8.31
C PRO A 80 -4.48 -29.66 7.57
N ALA A 81 -4.67 -29.71 6.26
CA ALA A 81 -4.90 -28.55 5.41
C ALA A 81 -6.20 -27.75 5.69
N PRO A 82 -7.34 -28.34 6.11
CA PRO A 82 -8.55 -27.55 6.30
C PRO A 82 -8.49 -26.69 7.58
N ALA A 83 -7.95 -27.21 8.69
CA ALA A 83 -7.88 -26.47 9.95
C ALA A 83 -6.97 -25.22 9.84
N ALA A 84 -5.75 -25.39 9.35
CA ALA A 84 -4.81 -24.27 9.17
C ALA A 84 -5.25 -23.24 8.11
N ALA A 85 -6.14 -23.62 7.18
CA ALA A 85 -6.75 -22.68 6.24
C ALA A 85 -7.90 -21.89 6.88
N LEU A 86 -8.72 -22.55 7.70
CA LEU A 86 -9.81 -21.94 8.47
C LEU A 86 -9.29 -20.92 9.50
N ASP A 87 -8.22 -21.25 10.23
CA ASP A 87 -7.61 -20.34 11.21
C ASP A 87 -7.07 -19.06 10.55
N ARG A 88 -6.46 -19.19 9.37
CA ARG A 88 -5.99 -18.03 8.57
C ARG A 88 -7.14 -17.19 8.03
N SER A 89 -8.28 -17.76 7.65
CA SER A 89 -9.47 -16.96 7.30
C SER A 89 -10.05 -16.24 8.51
N ALA A 90 -10.16 -16.92 9.64
CA ALA A 90 -10.68 -16.34 10.87
C ALA A 90 -9.78 -15.20 11.40
N GLU A 91 -8.46 -15.31 11.26
CA GLU A 91 -7.52 -14.22 11.55
C GLU A 91 -7.77 -12.99 10.68
N ARG A 92 -7.95 -13.17 9.36
CA ARG A 92 -8.23 -12.07 8.43
C ARG A 92 -9.56 -11.39 8.75
N GLU A 93 -10.59 -12.16 9.07
CA GLU A 93 -11.89 -11.64 9.46
C GLU A 93 -11.81 -10.85 10.77
N CYS A 94 -11.06 -11.35 11.76
CA CYS A 94 -10.79 -10.63 13.01
C CYS A 94 -10.17 -9.26 12.75
N ILE A 95 -9.11 -9.21 11.93
CA ILE A 95 -8.42 -7.96 11.58
C ILE A 95 -9.35 -7.01 10.83
N ALA A 96 -10.11 -7.51 9.85
CA ALA A 96 -11.03 -6.71 9.07
C ALA A 96 -12.14 -6.10 9.94
N ASN A 97 -12.77 -6.90 10.81
CA ASN A 97 -13.82 -6.46 11.71
C ASN A 97 -13.29 -5.45 12.75
N ALA A 98 -12.12 -5.70 13.33
CA ALA A 98 -11.49 -4.76 14.26
C ALA A 98 -11.16 -3.43 13.55
N THR A 99 -10.64 -3.48 12.33
CA THR A 99 -10.31 -2.28 11.55
C THR A 99 -11.58 -1.46 11.25
N ALA A 100 -12.65 -2.12 10.80
CA ALA A 100 -13.92 -1.45 10.51
C ALA A 100 -14.54 -0.81 11.77
N SER A 101 -14.55 -1.53 12.89
CA SER A 101 -15.12 -1.04 14.15
C SER A 101 -14.31 0.11 14.79
N ILE A 102 -13.01 0.20 14.53
CA ILE A 102 -12.16 1.32 15.00
C ILE A 102 -12.31 2.54 14.09
N TYR A 103 -12.19 2.36 12.77
CA TYR A 103 -12.21 3.49 11.85
C TYR A 103 -13.59 4.12 11.67
N GLY A 104 -14.69 3.35 11.77
CA GLY A 104 -16.04 3.91 11.64
C GLY A 104 -16.28 5.08 12.60
N PRO A 105 -16.26 4.86 13.93
CA PRO A 105 -16.44 5.92 14.91
C PRO A 105 -15.35 7.00 14.89
N SER A 106 -14.11 6.64 14.53
CA SER A 106 -13.02 7.62 14.40
C SER A 106 -13.29 8.60 13.26
N ASN A 107 -13.72 8.09 12.11
CA ASN A 107 -14.09 8.90 10.95
C ASN A 107 -15.29 9.81 11.26
N ASP A 108 -16.28 9.34 12.02
CA ASP A 108 -17.42 10.17 12.45
C ASP A 108 -16.98 11.36 13.32
N ARG A 109 -16.06 11.14 14.26
CA ARG A 109 -15.47 12.22 15.08
C ARG A 109 -14.68 13.20 14.21
N VAL A 110 -13.86 12.70 13.28
CA VAL A 110 -13.11 13.54 12.35
C VAL A 110 -14.06 14.38 11.48
N ALA A 111 -15.13 13.79 10.94
CA ALA A 111 -16.14 14.50 10.17
C ALA A 111 -16.80 15.62 11.00
N THR A 112 -17.09 15.36 12.28
CA THR A 112 -17.61 16.36 13.20
C THR A 112 -16.63 17.52 13.41
N TYR A 113 -15.33 17.24 13.60
CA TYR A 113 -14.31 18.28 13.72
C TYR A 113 -14.13 19.09 12.43
N GLN A 114 -14.25 18.44 11.28
CA GLN A 114 -14.19 19.10 9.97
C GLN A 114 -15.38 20.05 9.78
N GLN A 115 -16.60 19.64 10.13
CA GLN A 115 -17.78 20.52 10.11
C GLN A 115 -17.60 21.75 11.01
N GLN A 116 -17.04 21.56 12.21
CA GLN A 116 -16.73 22.68 13.11
C GLN A 116 -15.69 23.64 12.51
N MET A 117 -14.68 23.11 11.81
CA MET A 117 -13.72 23.96 11.10
C MET A 117 -14.37 24.78 9.98
N THR A 118 -15.30 24.20 9.22
CA THR A 118 -16.05 24.94 8.19
C THR A 118 -16.81 26.11 8.81
N MET A 119 -17.55 25.86 9.89
CA MET A 119 -18.30 26.92 10.59
C MET A 119 -17.37 28.01 11.15
N LEU A 120 -16.19 27.65 11.67
CA LEU A 120 -15.21 28.61 12.16
C LEU A 120 -14.58 29.44 11.04
N ASN A 121 -14.34 28.85 9.86
CA ASN A 121 -13.83 29.57 8.69
C ASN A 121 -14.82 30.66 8.23
N GLU A 122 -16.12 30.36 8.22
CA GLU A 122 -17.16 31.35 7.89
C GLU A 122 -17.17 32.50 8.90
N GLN A 123 -17.04 32.20 10.21
CA GLN A 123 -16.94 33.23 11.24
C GLN A 123 -15.69 34.09 11.09
N PHE A 124 -14.57 33.46 10.69
CA PHE A 124 -13.31 34.14 10.45
C PHE A 124 -13.42 35.11 9.26
N GLY A 125 -14.06 34.70 8.17
CA GLY A 125 -14.28 35.58 7.00
C GLY A 125 -15.16 36.79 7.29
N ASN A 126 -16.00 36.72 8.32
CA ASN A 126 -16.88 37.80 8.76
C ASN A 126 -16.29 38.62 9.93
N ALA A 127 -15.09 38.31 10.42
CA ALA A 127 -14.48 39.00 11.55
C ALA A 127 -13.89 40.35 11.12
N THR A 128 -14.29 41.43 11.82
CA THR A 128 -13.79 42.80 11.56
C THR A 128 -12.72 43.25 12.54
N ASP A 129 -12.47 42.47 13.59
CA ASP A 129 -11.57 42.79 14.70
C ASP A 129 -10.41 41.79 14.76
N ALA A 130 -9.19 42.31 14.94
CA ALA A 130 -7.95 41.53 14.92
C ALA A 130 -7.87 40.54 16.10
N GLN A 131 -8.30 40.94 17.29
CA GLN A 131 -8.31 40.05 18.46
C GLN A 131 -9.30 38.90 18.25
N ARG A 132 -10.45 39.18 17.61
CA ARG A 132 -11.44 38.14 17.26
C ARG A 132 -10.92 37.17 16.20
N SER A 133 -10.24 37.66 15.15
CA SER A 133 -9.63 36.80 14.14
C SER A 133 -8.56 35.90 14.73
N ASP A 134 -7.70 36.43 15.62
CA ASP A 134 -6.64 35.66 16.28
C ASP A 134 -7.22 34.53 17.14
N ALA A 135 -8.28 34.83 17.91
CA ALA A 135 -8.97 33.85 18.73
C ALA A 135 -9.61 32.73 17.88
N LEU A 136 -10.22 33.06 16.75
CA LEU A 136 -10.79 32.08 15.82
C LEU A 136 -9.70 31.22 15.18
N GLN A 137 -8.57 31.82 14.79
CA GLN A 137 -7.42 31.09 14.24
C GLN A 137 -6.84 30.09 15.25
N ALA A 138 -6.70 30.49 16.52
CA ALA A 138 -6.27 29.58 17.58
C ALA A 138 -7.23 28.38 17.74
N ARG A 139 -8.55 28.60 17.64
CA ARG A 139 -9.54 27.51 17.69
C ARG A 139 -9.39 26.55 16.51
N MET A 140 -9.18 27.06 15.30
CA MET A 140 -8.93 26.23 14.12
C MET A 140 -7.67 25.37 14.26
N VAL A 141 -6.58 25.95 14.78
CA VAL A 141 -5.34 25.21 15.05
C VAL A 141 -5.58 24.08 16.06
N ASN A 142 -6.38 24.33 17.10
CA ASN A 142 -6.71 23.32 18.10
C ASN A 142 -7.53 22.15 17.51
N LEU A 143 -8.49 22.43 16.62
CA LEU A 143 -9.26 21.39 15.92
C LEU A 143 -8.38 20.56 14.99
N ARG A 144 -7.49 21.19 14.22
CA ARG A 144 -6.53 20.46 13.37
C ARG A 144 -5.68 19.50 14.19
N ARG A 145 -5.16 19.95 15.33
CA ARG A 145 -4.42 19.09 16.27
C ARG A 145 -5.28 17.96 16.82
N ALA A 146 -6.57 18.21 17.09
CA ALA A 146 -7.50 17.17 17.54
C ALA A 146 -7.71 16.08 16.48
N ILE A 147 -7.89 16.47 15.22
CA ILE A 147 -7.99 15.54 14.08
C ILE A 147 -6.71 14.69 13.95
N SER A 148 -5.53 15.32 14.01
CA SER A 148 -4.26 14.59 13.95
C SER A 148 -4.12 13.56 15.07
N ARG A 149 -4.53 13.92 16.30
CA ARG A 149 -4.52 12.99 17.45
C ARG A 149 -5.51 11.85 17.26
N GLU A 150 -6.70 12.13 16.75
CA GLU A 150 -7.73 11.11 16.49
C GLU A 150 -7.22 10.06 15.49
N HIS A 151 -6.59 10.49 14.38
CA HIS A 151 -5.99 9.57 13.42
C HIS A 151 -4.85 8.73 14.01
N ALA A 152 -3.94 9.36 14.76
CA ALA A 152 -2.86 8.64 15.43
C ALA A 152 -3.39 7.59 16.40
N TYR A 153 -4.38 7.96 17.20
CA TYR A 153 -5.02 7.07 18.16
C TYR A 153 -5.74 5.88 17.48
N ALA A 154 -6.49 6.12 16.40
CA ALA A 154 -7.12 5.06 15.64
C ALA A 154 -6.08 4.11 15.02
N HIS A 155 -4.98 4.65 14.50
CA HIS A 155 -3.89 3.85 13.93
C HIS A 155 -3.23 2.95 15.00
N GLU A 156 -2.94 3.50 16.18
CA GLU A 156 -2.41 2.73 17.31
C GLU A 156 -3.36 1.60 17.73
N GLN A 157 -4.66 1.88 17.82
CA GLN A 157 -5.66 0.88 18.16
C GLN A 157 -5.75 -0.25 17.13
N VAL A 158 -5.68 0.07 15.83
CA VAL A 158 -5.69 -0.94 14.76
C VAL A 158 -4.46 -1.82 14.85
N ASN A 159 -3.29 -1.24 15.06
CA ASN A 159 -2.06 -2.00 15.24
C ASN A 159 -2.12 -2.91 16.48
N ALA A 160 -2.70 -2.43 17.58
CA ALA A 160 -2.92 -3.23 18.78
C ALA A 160 -3.97 -4.33 18.57
N ALA A 161 -5.05 -4.06 17.83
CA ALA A 161 -6.06 -5.06 17.49
C ALA A 161 -5.48 -6.16 16.58
N ARG A 162 -4.67 -5.77 15.59
CA ARG A 162 -3.99 -6.72 14.71
C ARG A 162 -3.09 -7.67 15.49
N ARG A 163 -2.29 -7.19 16.44
CA ARG A 163 -1.46 -8.04 17.30
C ARG A 163 -2.32 -9.02 18.10
N ARG A 164 -3.41 -8.55 18.71
CA ARG A 164 -4.35 -9.41 19.45
C ARG A 164 -4.96 -10.51 18.57
N CYS A 165 -5.42 -10.19 17.36
CA CYS A 165 -5.93 -11.19 16.42
C CYS A 165 -4.85 -12.23 16.08
N VAL A 166 -3.64 -11.79 15.72
CA VAL A 166 -2.54 -12.71 15.37
C VAL A 166 -2.18 -13.63 16.55
N GLU A 167 -2.08 -13.08 17.77
CA GLU A 167 -1.78 -13.86 18.98
C GLU A 167 -2.87 -14.88 19.28
N GLN A 168 -4.14 -14.51 19.14
CA GLN A 168 -5.28 -15.40 19.36
C GLN A 168 -5.27 -16.61 18.42
N TYR A 169 -5.02 -16.41 17.12
CA TYR A 169 -5.02 -17.50 16.14
C TYR A 169 -3.70 -18.26 16.05
N ARG A 170 -2.56 -17.65 16.42
CA ARG A 170 -1.29 -18.38 16.60
C ARG A 170 -1.35 -19.36 17.77
N ALA A 171 -1.91 -18.94 18.92
CA ALA A 171 -2.05 -19.81 20.08
C ALA A 171 -3.04 -20.97 19.85
N ALA A 172 -3.97 -20.81 18.90
CA ALA A 172 -4.94 -21.83 18.51
C ALA A 172 -4.37 -22.87 17.53
N THR A 173 -3.19 -22.63 16.94
CA THR A 173 -2.52 -23.57 16.02
C THR A 173 -1.42 -24.31 16.79
N PRO A 174 -1.63 -25.57 17.23
CA PRO A 174 -0.61 -26.36 17.94
C PRO A 174 0.55 -26.81 17.04
#